data_AF-A0A8H4FLA2-F1
#
_entry.id   AF-A0A8H4FLA2-F1
#
_cell.length_a   1.000
_cell.length_b   1.000
_cell.length_c   1.000
_cell.angle_alpha   90.00
_cell.angle_beta   90.00
_cell.angle_gamma   90.00
#
_symmetry.space_group_name_H-M   'P 1'
#
loop_
_entity.id
_entity.type
_entity.pdbx_description
1 polymer ?
#
loop_
_entity_poly.entity_id
_entity_poly.type
_entity_poly.pdbx_seq_one_letter_code
_entity_poly.pdbx_strand_id
1 'polypeptide(L)'
;MLRKRATEALPWSSSQPVGLGATLRARAIEAFKAAKPVLLRALEQAQRWAAKNKGKACLAALAAAAFCLNFKRLPFVWHLRVFYNIWFPRKRYFDSRPGSIFRPVVTPSRVALLETDYNLHKSNSTYFSDLDVARTDLLAALRSQAIRGGLYKEYKEGVQVLLAGTSCNFKKEIKIGVAFDMHSRILSWDRKWIYVITHFAEKRKKSVNGKAPSRSPSVYATAISKCVVKAGRLTVPPEKFFQAAGVLRTEVPNLNWVDGNTSSESLSKSKKEKKSKDKDSKKRDKGERKFVNHICIMTNTVYVITGTNKGIGLGLVKALIARPSTTVVASVRSDAAAASLKSGVAEVTKGSGSELHVMLLDLSTAPSPAAMREAFTVATAGTVDRIDILVSNAAAPFPMLPISTTPAEDFRKAFEVNTIAPLMVFQGLWPLMDKPRTETDVPAKFIGVTSSVGSIETQEPVPGGAYGPSKAALNHITKSLHAQHKNLVAVALHPGWVQTDMGNYAANAWNYAAGPPDTIDSSVSGCLQVIDGASRETTSGKFVTQTGQVVPW
;
A
#
# COMPACT_ATOMS: atom_id res chain seq x y z
N MET A 1 -27.78 -56.09 -48.48
CA MET A 1 -27.28 -55.62 -47.16
C MET A 1 -26.13 -54.63 -47.44
N LEU A 2 -26.42 -53.41 -47.91
CA LEU A 2 -26.82 -52.19 -47.17
C LEU A 2 -25.57 -51.49 -46.57
N ARG A 3 -24.76 -50.73 -47.35
CA ARG A 3 -24.90 -49.31 -47.82
C ARG A 3 -25.11 -48.33 -46.65
N LYS A 4 -24.42 -47.18 -46.48
CA LYS A 4 -23.57 -46.28 -47.33
C LYS A 4 -22.86 -45.29 -46.36
N ARG A 5 -21.56 -44.94 -46.55
CA ARG A 5 -21.02 -43.65 -47.10
C ARG A 5 -21.70 -42.37 -46.54
N ALA A 6 -21.03 -41.27 -46.18
CA ALA A 6 -19.64 -40.80 -46.20
C ALA A 6 -19.62 -39.48 -45.38
N THR A 7 -18.49 -39.13 -44.75
CA THR A 7 -18.28 -37.80 -44.15
C THR A 7 -17.03 -37.18 -44.75
N GLU A 8 -17.25 -36.18 -45.60
CA GLU A 8 -16.26 -35.34 -46.28
C GLU A 8 -16.06 -33.99 -45.56
N ALA A 9 -14.96 -33.34 -45.93
CA ALA A 9 -14.37 -32.15 -45.35
C ALA A 9 -14.92 -30.80 -45.90
N LEU A 10 -14.72 -29.74 -45.07
CA LEU A 10 -14.59 -28.28 -45.33
C LEU A 10 -15.75 -27.53 -46.03
N PRO A 11 -16.10 -26.30 -45.57
CA PRO A 11 -15.34 -25.10 -45.99
C PRO A 11 -15.23 -23.95 -44.97
N TRP A 12 -14.29 -23.02 -45.22
CA TRP A 12 -14.25 -21.67 -44.67
C TRP A 12 -15.16 -20.74 -45.50
N SER A 13 -16.03 -19.95 -44.86
CA SER A 13 -16.42 -18.58 -45.32
C SER A 13 -17.47 -17.94 -44.39
N SER A 14 -17.11 -16.74 -43.91
CA SER A 14 -17.91 -15.56 -43.52
C SER A 14 -19.27 -15.69 -42.80
N SER A 15 -19.29 -15.24 -41.54
CA SER A 15 -20.18 -14.20 -40.95
C SER A 15 -20.41 -14.44 -39.45
N GLN A 16 -20.48 -13.36 -38.68
CA GLN A 16 -20.29 -13.29 -37.22
C GLN A 16 -21.37 -13.98 -36.37
N PRO A 17 -21.07 -14.36 -35.10
CA PRO A 17 -22.09 -14.51 -34.08
C PRO A 17 -22.21 -13.27 -33.18
N VAL A 18 -23.29 -12.51 -33.41
CA VAL A 18 -23.99 -11.74 -32.38
C VAL A 18 -24.75 -12.75 -31.49
N GLY A 19 -24.85 -12.53 -30.16
CA GLY A 19 -26.06 -13.01 -29.45
C GLY A 19 -25.94 -13.73 -28.11
N LEU A 20 -25.33 -13.13 -27.08
CA LEU A 20 -25.65 -13.49 -25.68
C LEU A 20 -26.32 -12.33 -24.90
N GLY A 21 -25.93 -11.09 -25.20
CA GLY A 21 -26.47 -9.91 -24.52
C GLY A 21 -27.86 -9.46 -25.00
N ALA A 22 -28.23 -9.72 -26.26
CA ALA A 22 -29.53 -9.35 -26.81
C ALA A 22 -30.66 -10.29 -26.35
N THR A 23 -30.34 -11.58 -26.22
CA THR A 23 -31.27 -12.66 -25.86
C THR A 23 -31.73 -12.56 -24.41
N LEU A 24 -30.83 -12.20 -23.48
CA LEU A 24 -31.18 -11.93 -22.08
C LEU A 24 -31.99 -10.64 -21.91
N ARG A 25 -31.70 -9.62 -22.71
CA ARG A 25 -32.42 -8.33 -22.69
C ARG A 25 -33.84 -8.46 -23.25
N ALA A 26 -34.02 -9.26 -24.30
CA ALA A 26 -35.33 -9.59 -24.87
C ALA A 26 -36.19 -10.39 -23.88
N ARG A 27 -35.61 -11.40 -23.21
CA ARG A 27 -36.31 -12.20 -22.19
C ARG A 27 -36.74 -11.38 -20.96
N ALA A 28 -35.92 -10.43 -20.51
CA ALA A 28 -36.29 -9.53 -19.42
C ALA A 28 -37.42 -8.57 -19.81
N ILE A 29 -37.43 -8.08 -21.06
CA ILE A 29 -38.50 -7.20 -21.57
C ILE A 29 -39.80 -7.99 -21.78
N GLU A 30 -39.74 -9.23 -22.26
CA GLU A 30 -40.92 -10.10 -22.36
C GLU A 30 -41.50 -10.47 -20.99
N ALA A 31 -40.67 -10.81 -20.00
CA ALA A 31 -41.14 -11.08 -18.64
C ALA A 31 -41.85 -9.85 -18.04
N PHE A 32 -41.35 -8.65 -18.31
CA PHE A 32 -41.97 -7.40 -17.86
C PHE A 32 -43.27 -7.07 -18.62
N LYS A 33 -43.34 -7.37 -19.92
CA LYS A 33 -44.57 -7.23 -20.71
C LYS A 33 -45.64 -8.26 -20.33
N ALA A 34 -45.23 -9.48 -19.97
CA ALA A 34 -46.13 -10.54 -19.48
C ALA A 34 -46.69 -10.25 -18.08
N ALA A 35 -45.91 -9.57 -17.22
CA ALA A 35 -46.36 -9.18 -15.89
C ALA A 35 -47.25 -7.91 -15.86
N LYS A 36 -47.18 -7.07 -16.90
CA LYS A 36 -47.88 -5.77 -16.98
C LYS A 36 -49.42 -5.87 -16.85
N PRO A 37 -50.13 -6.81 -17.50
CA PRO A 37 -51.59 -6.93 -17.40
C PRO A 37 -52.03 -7.42 -16.01
N VAL A 38 -51.22 -8.25 -15.35
CA VAL A 38 -51.48 -8.77 -14.00
C VAL A 38 -51.31 -7.66 -12.97
N LEU A 39 -50.26 -6.85 -13.09
CA LEU A 39 -50.02 -5.67 -12.26
C LEU A 39 -51.13 -4.61 -12.41
N LEU A 40 -51.59 -4.36 -13.64
CA LEU A 40 -52.68 -3.41 -13.89
C LEU A 40 -54.02 -3.90 -13.33
N ARG A 41 -54.35 -5.19 -13.47
CA ARG A 41 -55.57 -5.77 -12.85
C ARG A 41 -55.49 -5.77 -11.33
N ALA A 42 -54.32 -6.03 -10.75
CA ALA A 42 -54.11 -5.95 -9.29
C ALA A 42 -54.29 -4.52 -8.77
N LEU A 43 -53.84 -3.51 -9.53
CA LEU A 43 -54.04 -2.09 -9.22
C LEU A 43 -55.51 -1.66 -9.33
N GLU A 44 -56.24 -2.10 -10.38
CA GLU A 44 -57.67 -1.82 -10.53
C GLU A 44 -58.53 -2.51 -9.45
N GLN A 45 -58.19 -3.74 -9.07
CA GLN A 45 -58.86 -4.45 -7.97
C GLN A 45 -58.56 -3.81 -6.61
N ALA A 46 -57.34 -3.34 -6.38
CA ALA A 46 -56.98 -2.60 -5.17
C ALA A 46 -57.73 -1.26 -5.08
N GLN A 47 -57.91 -0.53 -6.19
CA GLN A 47 -58.72 0.69 -6.24
C GLN A 47 -60.20 0.43 -5.95
N ARG A 48 -60.80 -0.61 -6.55
CA ARG A 48 -62.22 -0.96 -6.31
C ARG A 48 -62.48 -1.44 -4.89
N TRP A 49 -61.53 -2.15 -4.28
CA TRP A 49 -61.62 -2.61 -2.90
C TRP A 49 -61.46 -1.48 -1.88
N ALA A 50 -60.54 -0.53 -2.16
CA ALA A 50 -60.31 0.65 -1.33
C ALA A 50 -61.52 1.61 -1.31
N ALA A 51 -62.23 1.74 -2.43
CA ALA A 51 -63.45 2.55 -2.52
C ALA A 51 -64.61 2.00 -1.67
N LYS A 52 -64.63 0.69 -1.39
CA LYS A 52 -65.78 -0.01 -0.76
C LYS A 52 -65.67 -0.18 0.76
N ASN A 53 -64.50 0.05 1.37
CA ASN A 53 -64.25 -0.28 2.78
C ASN A 53 -63.50 0.84 3.50
N LYS A 54 -64.17 1.90 3.97
CA LYS A 54 -63.50 3.07 4.61
C LYS A 54 -62.58 2.71 5.80
N GLY A 55 -62.89 1.67 6.57
CA GLY A 55 -62.00 1.13 7.62
C GLY A 55 -60.84 0.26 7.11
N LYS A 56 -61.08 -0.56 6.07
CA LYS A 56 -60.00 -1.32 5.40
C LYS A 56 -59.13 -0.45 4.49
N ALA A 57 -59.62 0.72 4.08
CA ALA A 57 -58.86 1.75 3.38
C ALA A 57 -57.81 2.36 4.31
N CYS A 58 -58.07 2.48 5.62
CA CYS A 58 -57.06 2.84 6.62
C CYS A 58 -55.99 1.74 6.75
N LEU A 59 -56.39 0.48 6.89
CA LEU A 59 -55.45 -0.67 6.90
C LEU A 59 -54.66 -0.81 5.60
N ALA A 60 -55.27 -0.59 4.44
CA ALA A 60 -54.57 -0.60 3.16
C ALA A 60 -53.71 0.63 2.95
N ALA A 61 -54.09 1.80 3.46
CA ALA A 61 -53.23 2.98 3.48
C ALA A 61 -52.01 2.75 4.39
N LEU A 62 -52.19 2.11 5.55
CA LEU A 62 -51.10 1.71 6.45
C LEU A 62 -50.22 0.63 5.80
N ALA A 63 -50.80 -0.37 5.14
CA ALA A 63 -50.06 -1.41 4.42
C ALA A 63 -49.30 -0.82 3.22
N ALA A 64 -49.91 0.09 2.47
CA ALA A 64 -49.27 0.80 1.36
C ALA A 64 -48.16 1.73 1.87
N ALA A 65 -48.36 2.42 2.99
CA ALA A 65 -47.32 3.23 3.63
C ALA A 65 -46.16 2.34 4.11
N ALA A 66 -46.44 1.24 4.79
CA ALA A 66 -45.43 0.26 5.21
C ALA A 66 -44.67 -0.32 4.02
N PHE A 67 -45.35 -0.62 2.92
CA PHE A 67 -44.75 -1.07 1.67
C PHE A 67 -43.84 0.01 1.06
N CYS A 68 -44.32 1.24 0.92
CA CYS A 68 -43.56 2.36 0.36
C CYS A 68 -42.32 2.72 1.20
N LEU A 69 -42.45 2.71 2.53
CA LEU A 69 -41.35 2.97 3.46
C LEU A 69 -40.29 1.87 3.45
N ASN A 70 -40.64 0.67 2.99
CA ASN A 70 -39.79 -0.52 3.02
C ASN A 70 -39.53 -1.19 1.68
N PHE A 71 -39.92 -0.54 0.58
CA PHE A 71 -39.83 -1.11 -0.76
C PHE A 71 -38.43 -1.68 -1.06
N LYS A 72 -37.39 -0.95 -0.62
CA LYS A 72 -35.97 -1.32 -0.76
C LYS A 72 -35.60 -2.66 -0.10
N ARG A 73 -36.35 -3.10 0.92
CA ARG A 73 -36.12 -4.31 1.73
C ARG A 73 -37.04 -5.47 1.40
N LEU A 74 -37.92 -5.32 0.41
CA LEU A 74 -38.73 -6.43 -0.06
C LEU A 74 -37.83 -7.52 -0.66
N PRO A 75 -38.24 -8.80 -0.59
CA PRO A 75 -37.54 -9.90 -1.24
C PRO A 75 -37.20 -9.57 -2.69
N PHE A 76 -36.03 -9.99 -3.14
CA PHE A 76 -35.49 -9.77 -4.49
C PHE A 76 -35.16 -8.32 -4.89
N VAL A 77 -35.61 -7.28 -4.18
CA VAL A 77 -35.31 -5.88 -4.56
C VAL A 77 -33.81 -5.57 -4.47
N TRP A 78 -33.10 -6.12 -3.49
CA TRP A 78 -31.63 -6.05 -3.44
C TRP A 78 -30.97 -6.65 -4.70
N HIS A 79 -31.39 -7.87 -5.09
CA HIS A 79 -30.90 -8.54 -6.29
C HIS A 79 -31.15 -7.68 -7.53
N LEU A 80 -32.37 -7.15 -7.68
CA LEU A 80 -32.72 -6.26 -8.78
C LEU A 80 -31.80 -5.02 -8.83
N ARG A 81 -31.51 -4.38 -7.69
CA ARG A 81 -30.60 -3.22 -7.63
C ARG A 81 -29.17 -3.56 -8.03
N VAL A 82 -28.64 -4.70 -7.57
CA VAL A 82 -27.30 -5.17 -7.92
C VAL A 82 -27.22 -5.57 -9.40
N PHE A 83 -28.13 -6.43 -9.86
CA PHE A 83 -28.13 -6.93 -11.24
C PHE A 83 -28.48 -5.86 -12.27
N TYR A 84 -29.31 -4.88 -11.91
CA TYR A 84 -29.56 -3.73 -12.77
C TYR A 84 -28.26 -3.03 -13.17
N ASN A 85 -27.36 -2.77 -12.21
CA ASN A 85 -26.06 -2.15 -12.49
C ASN A 85 -25.14 -3.06 -13.33
N ILE A 86 -25.25 -4.38 -13.19
CA ILE A 86 -24.48 -5.36 -13.98
C ILE A 86 -24.97 -5.42 -15.44
N TRP A 87 -26.29 -5.41 -15.65
CA TRP A 87 -26.90 -5.53 -16.98
C TRP A 87 -26.97 -4.19 -17.73
N PHE A 88 -27.11 -3.08 -17.00
CA PHE A 88 -27.20 -1.73 -17.53
C PHE A 88 -26.11 -0.81 -16.94
N PRO A 89 -24.82 -1.16 -17.10
CA PRO A 89 -23.73 -0.38 -16.54
C PRO A 89 -23.61 1.00 -17.22
N ARG A 90 -23.06 1.96 -16.48
CA ARG A 90 -22.72 3.29 -17.04
C ARG A 90 -21.71 3.14 -18.15
N LYS A 91 -22.09 3.56 -19.36
CA LYS A 91 -21.25 3.47 -20.56
C LYS A 91 -20.33 4.69 -20.63
N ARG A 92 -19.04 4.48 -20.92
CA ARG A 92 -18.04 5.55 -21.10
C ARG A 92 -17.99 6.53 -19.92
N TYR A 93 -18.12 6.01 -18.69
CA TYR A 93 -18.09 6.84 -17.50
C TYR A 93 -16.68 7.38 -17.22
N PHE A 94 -15.67 6.55 -17.49
CA PHE A 94 -14.27 6.90 -17.34
C PHE A 94 -13.67 7.29 -18.69
N ASP A 95 -12.97 8.43 -18.70
CA ASP A 95 -12.19 8.89 -19.85
C ASP A 95 -10.77 8.31 -19.79
N SER A 96 -10.00 8.46 -20.88
CA SER A 96 -8.58 8.07 -20.99
C SER A 96 -7.61 9.12 -20.41
N ARG A 97 -8.13 10.15 -19.73
CA ARG A 97 -7.34 11.19 -19.07
C ARG A 97 -6.65 10.61 -17.82
N PRO A 98 -5.38 10.96 -17.54
CA PRO A 98 -4.72 10.59 -16.30
C PRO A 98 -5.58 10.94 -15.08
N GLY A 99 -5.70 10.00 -14.14
CA GLY A 99 -6.50 10.17 -12.91
C GLY A 99 -8.01 9.90 -13.05
N SER A 100 -8.52 9.70 -14.26
CA SER A 100 -9.93 9.37 -14.51
C SER A 100 -10.42 8.16 -13.70
N ILE A 101 -9.58 7.13 -13.55
CA ILE A 101 -9.86 5.91 -12.76
C ILE A 101 -10.25 6.19 -11.29
N PHE A 102 -9.78 7.30 -10.71
CA PHE A 102 -10.06 7.69 -9.32
C PHE A 102 -11.34 8.53 -9.18
N ARG A 103 -12.03 8.84 -10.30
CA ARG A 103 -13.29 9.58 -10.30
C ARG A 103 -14.38 8.77 -9.56
N PRO A 104 -15.08 9.37 -8.58
CA PRO A 104 -16.12 8.66 -7.84
C PRO A 104 -17.41 8.51 -8.66
N VAL A 105 -17.96 7.30 -8.69
CA VAL A 105 -19.34 7.02 -9.09
C VAL A 105 -20.25 7.27 -7.90
N VAL A 106 -21.30 8.07 -8.12
CA VAL A 106 -22.27 8.42 -7.09
C VAL A 106 -23.54 7.59 -7.25
N THR A 107 -23.86 6.82 -6.22
CA THR A 107 -25.06 5.98 -6.15
C THR A 107 -25.96 6.48 -5.01
N PRO A 108 -27.14 7.05 -5.31
CA PRO A 108 -28.05 7.57 -4.29
C PRO A 108 -28.78 6.44 -3.55
N SER A 109 -29.10 6.65 -2.29
CA SER A 109 -29.95 5.76 -1.50
C SER A 109 -30.73 6.53 -0.41
N ARG A 110 -31.58 5.82 0.31
CA ARG A 110 -32.39 6.31 1.44
C ARG A 110 -32.50 5.23 2.50
N VAL A 111 -32.59 5.62 3.76
CA VAL A 111 -32.87 4.72 4.88
C VAL A 111 -34.33 4.30 4.86
N ALA A 112 -34.58 3.01 4.63
CA ALA A 112 -35.90 2.40 4.81
C ALA A 112 -36.18 2.12 6.29
N LEU A 113 -37.45 2.03 6.69
CA LEU A 113 -37.81 1.80 8.10
C LEU A 113 -37.23 0.47 8.63
N LEU A 114 -37.31 -0.61 7.84
CA LEU A 114 -36.73 -1.92 8.17
C LEU A 114 -35.21 -1.99 8.01
N GLU A 115 -34.54 -0.86 7.76
CA GLU A 115 -33.08 -0.76 7.83
C GLU A 115 -32.60 -0.20 9.17
N THR A 116 -33.50 0.18 10.08
CA THR A 116 -33.11 0.75 11.36
C THR A 116 -33.01 -0.27 12.48
N ASP A 117 -32.19 0.02 13.46
CA ASP A 117 -32.10 -0.74 14.70
C ASP A 117 -33.05 -0.17 15.78
N TYR A 118 -32.88 -0.64 17.02
CA TYR A 118 -33.68 -0.23 18.17
C TYR A 118 -33.55 1.28 18.50
N ASN A 119 -32.51 1.97 18.02
CA ASN A 119 -32.32 3.40 18.19
C ASN A 119 -32.90 4.23 17.03
N LEU A 120 -33.64 3.60 16.11
CA LEU A 120 -34.29 4.27 14.97
C LEU A 120 -33.32 5.02 14.04
N HIS A 121 -32.06 4.58 13.99
CA HIS A 121 -31.10 4.98 12.95
C HIS A 121 -30.71 3.77 12.11
N LYS A 122 -30.14 4.01 10.92
CA LYS A 122 -29.68 2.95 10.04
C LYS A 122 -28.77 1.98 10.81
N SER A 123 -29.16 0.72 10.83
CA SER A 123 -28.40 -0.35 11.49
C SER A 123 -27.09 -0.58 10.76
N ASN A 124 -26.00 -0.75 11.52
CA ASN A 124 -24.65 -0.98 11.00
C ASN A 124 -24.58 -2.16 10.00
N SER A 125 -25.38 -3.21 10.22
CA SER A 125 -25.44 -4.38 9.34
C SER A 125 -26.03 -4.08 7.95
N THR A 126 -26.87 -3.04 7.84
CA THR A 126 -27.59 -2.74 6.59
C THR A 126 -26.78 -1.87 5.62
N TYR A 127 -25.66 -1.29 6.07
CA TYR A 127 -24.74 -0.53 5.21
C TYR A 127 -24.16 -1.39 4.09
N PHE A 128 -23.85 -2.66 4.38
CA PHE A 128 -23.26 -3.58 3.41
C PHE A 128 -24.18 -3.84 2.22
N SER A 129 -25.50 -3.90 2.45
CA SER A 129 -26.48 -4.09 1.36
C SER A 129 -26.53 -2.93 0.37
N ASP A 130 -26.31 -1.70 0.84
CA ASP A 130 -26.18 -0.52 0.00
C ASP A 130 -24.79 -0.44 -0.67
N LEU A 131 -23.76 -0.86 0.06
CA LEU A 131 -22.40 -0.92 -0.45
C LEU A 131 -22.26 -1.90 -1.62
N ASP A 132 -22.94 -3.05 -1.57
CA ASP A 132 -22.98 -3.99 -2.70
C ASP A 132 -23.49 -3.31 -3.96
N VAL A 133 -24.55 -2.51 -3.86
CA VAL A 133 -25.13 -1.80 -5.00
C VAL A 133 -24.18 -0.72 -5.52
N ALA A 134 -23.61 0.09 -4.62
CA ALA A 134 -22.72 1.20 -4.98
C ALA A 134 -21.38 0.72 -5.57
N ARG A 135 -20.79 -0.33 -5.01
CA ARG A 135 -19.58 -0.95 -5.51
C ARG A 135 -19.82 -1.63 -6.87
N THR A 136 -20.97 -2.28 -7.02
CA THR A 136 -21.36 -2.89 -8.30
C THR A 136 -21.58 -1.83 -9.39
N ASP A 137 -22.18 -0.67 -9.08
CA ASP A 137 -22.31 0.46 -10.04
C ASP A 137 -20.95 0.87 -10.61
N LEU A 138 -19.95 1.07 -9.72
CA LEU A 138 -18.57 1.40 -10.10
C LEU A 138 -17.90 0.31 -10.94
N LEU A 139 -17.87 -0.92 -10.43
CA LEU A 139 -17.12 -2.02 -11.06
C LEU A 139 -17.78 -2.49 -12.35
N ALA A 140 -19.11 -2.42 -12.45
CA ALA A 140 -19.83 -2.74 -13.68
C ALA A 140 -19.58 -1.69 -14.77
N ALA A 141 -19.44 -0.40 -14.42
CA ALA A 141 -19.04 0.64 -15.36
C ALA A 141 -17.63 0.37 -15.93
N LEU A 142 -16.65 0.09 -15.07
CA LEU A 142 -15.28 -0.26 -15.49
C LEU A 142 -15.26 -1.54 -16.33
N ARG A 143 -15.95 -2.59 -15.87
CA ARG A 143 -16.07 -3.85 -16.60
C ARG A 143 -16.69 -3.63 -17.97
N SER A 144 -17.75 -2.82 -18.09
CA SER A 144 -18.37 -2.52 -19.38
C SER A 144 -17.40 -1.90 -20.37
N GLN A 145 -16.53 -0.99 -19.91
CA GLN A 145 -15.47 -0.42 -20.74
C GLN A 145 -14.40 -1.47 -21.07
N ALA A 146 -14.00 -2.30 -20.11
CA ALA A 146 -13.01 -3.35 -20.30
C ALA A 146 -13.42 -4.38 -21.35
N ILE A 147 -14.70 -4.75 -21.34
CA ILE A 147 -15.29 -5.64 -22.35
C ILE A 147 -15.17 -5.04 -23.73
N ARG A 148 -15.42 -3.73 -23.87
CA ARG A 148 -15.34 -3.03 -25.16
C ARG A 148 -13.92 -2.83 -25.65
N GLY A 149 -12.96 -2.63 -24.75
CA GLY A 149 -11.54 -2.51 -25.09
C GLY A 149 -10.85 -3.85 -25.34
N GLY A 150 -11.59 -4.96 -25.42
CA GLY A 150 -11.07 -6.22 -25.94
C GLY A 150 -10.59 -7.23 -24.90
N LEU A 151 -10.91 -7.05 -23.60
CA LEU A 151 -10.53 -8.00 -22.55
C LEU A 151 -10.98 -9.45 -22.84
N TYR A 152 -12.10 -9.61 -23.53
CA TYR A 152 -12.65 -10.92 -23.92
C TYR A 152 -11.89 -11.61 -25.07
N LYS A 153 -10.99 -10.91 -25.77
CA LYS A 153 -10.08 -11.53 -26.75
C LYS A 153 -9.08 -12.45 -26.06
N GLU A 154 -8.62 -12.07 -24.87
CA GLU A 154 -7.71 -12.85 -24.03
C GLU A 154 -8.46 -13.83 -23.11
N TYR A 155 -9.62 -13.43 -22.59
CA TYR A 155 -10.42 -14.24 -21.65
C TYR A 155 -11.80 -14.58 -22.24
N LYS A 156 -11.87 -15.65 -23.06
CA LYS A 156 -13.07 -16.04 -23.83
C LYS A 156 -14.30 -16.36 -22.97
N GLU A 157 -14.11 -16.89 -21.76
CA GLU A 157 -15.19 -17.19 -20.79
C GLU A 157 -15.73 -15.94 -20.06
N GLY A 158 -15.05 -14.80 -20.25
CA GLY A 158 -15.41 -13.53 -19.64
C GLY A 158 -14.87 -13.32 -18.24
N VAL A 159 -15.03 -12.09 -17.76
CA VAL A 159 -14.51 -11.65 -16.46
C VAL A 159 -15.61 -11.31 -15.48
N GLN A 160 -15.39 -11.68 -14.22
CA GLN A 160 -16.21 -11.34 -13.07
C GLN A 160 -15.35 -10.63 -12.04
N VAL A 161 -15.94 -9.66 -11.32
CA VAL A 161 -15.28 -9.01 -10.19
C VAL A 161 -15.92 -9.52 -8.92
N LEU A 162 -15.16 -10.23 -8.10
CA LEU A 162 -15.62 -10.88 -6.89
C LEU A 162 -15.17 -10.09 -5.66
N LEU A 163 -16.04 -10.00 -4.66
CA LEU A 163 -15.70 -9.42 -3.36
C LEU A 163 -14.95 -10.45 -2.50
N ALA A 164 -13.85 -10.04 -1.88
CA ALA A 164 -13.14 -10.86 -0.89
C ALA A 164 -13.33 -10.36 0.55
N GLY A 165 -13.51 -9.06 0.76
CA GLY A 165 -13.71 -8.52 2.10
C GLY A 165 -14.16 -7.07 2.07
N THR A 166 -14.73 -6.62 3.18
CA THR A 166 -15.13 -5.22 3.37
C THR A 166 -14.99 -4.83 4.83
N SER A 167 -14.37 -3.67 5.08
CA SER A 167 -14.40 -2.98 6.37
C SER A 167 -15.23 -1.70 6.25
N CYS A 168 -15.97 -1.33 7.31
CA CYS A 168 -16.77 -0.12 7.34
C CYS A 168 -16.58 0.58 8.69
N ASN A 169 -16.23 1.87 8.65
CA ASN A 169 -16.13 2.74 9.80
C ASN A 169 -17.33 3.70 9.81
N PHE A 170 -18.10 3.66 10.90
CA PHE A 170 -19.30 4.46 11.10
C PHE A 170 -18.95 5.72 11.90
N LYS A 171 -19.31 6.89 11.37
CA LYS A 171 -18.95 8.19 11.94
C LYS A 171 -20.15 8.93 12.52
N LYS A 172 -21.28 8.90 11.83
CA LYS A 172 -22.50 9.60 12.20
C LYS A 172 -23.73 8.79 11.81
N GLU A 173 -24.73 8.81 12.68
CA GLU A 173 -26.03 8.18 12.46
C GLU A 173 -26.76 8.74 11.22
N ILE A 174 -27.53 7.88 10.55
CA ILE A 174 -28.46 8.27 9.49
C ILE A 174 -29.87 7.89 9.94
N LYS A 175 -30.73 8.90 10.15
CA LYS A 175 -32.11 8.70 10.62
C LYS A 175 -33.01 8.09 9.54
N ILE A 176 -34.13 7.51 9.96
CA ILE A 176 -35.17 6.98 9.07
C ILE A 176 -35.56 8.00 8.00
N GLY A 177 -35.69 7.56 6.74
CA GLY A 177 -36.15 8.39 5.63
C GLY A 177 -35.12 9.38 5.08
N VAL A 178 -33.97 9.57 5.74
CA VAL A 178 -32.90 10.45 5.26
C VAL A 178 -32.28 9.86 3.99
N ALA A 179 -32.17 10.70 2.96
CA ALA A 179 -31.48 10.37 1.72
C ALA A 179 -29.99 10.71 1.83
N PHE A 180 -29.15 9.86 1.23
CA PHE A 180 -27.70 10.00 1.24
C PHE A 180 -27.11 9.53 -0.09
N ASP A 181 -25.91 9.98 -0.40
CA ASP A 181 -25.16 9.61 -1.60
C ASP A 181 -23.97 8.73 -1.22
N MET A 182 -23.74 7.66 -1.97
CA MET A 182 -22.56 6.82 -1.82
C MET A 182 -21.56 7.15 -2.92
N HIS A 183 -20.41 7.67 -2.52
CA HIS A 183 -19.32 8.03 -3.43
C HIS A 183 -18.30 6.90 -3.47
N SER A 184 -18.40 6.03 -4.48
CA SER A 184 -17.50 4.89 -4.66
C SER A 184 -16.42 5.22 -5.69
N ARG A 185 -15.14 5.05 -5.35
CA ARG A 185 -14.02 5.19 -6.28
C ARG A 185 -12.98 4.10 -6.07
N ILE A 186 -12.18 3.84 -7.10
CA ILE A 186 -10.95 3.06 -6.93
C ILE A 186 -10.04 3.85 -5.98
N LEU A 187 -9.52 3.19 -4.95
CA LEU A 187 -8.53 3.75 -4.04
C LEU A 187 -7.13 3.42 -4.55
N SER A 188 -6.88 2.13 -4.79
CA SER A 188 -5.61 1.59 -5.29
C SER A 188 -5.84 0.15 -5.79
N TRP A 189 -4.80 -0.47 -6.32
CA TRP A 189 -4.76 -1.90 -6.64
C TRP A 189 -3.35 -2.45 -6.49
N ASP A 190 -3.23 -3.75 -6.28
CA ASP A 190 -1.97 -4.49 -6.33
C ASP A 190 -1.98 -5.49 -7.50
N ARG A 191 -1.08 -6.49 -7.51
CA ARG A 191 -1.02 -7.50 -8.59
C ARG A 191 -2.27 -8.37 -8.70
N LYS A 192 -3.09 -8.46 -7.65
CA LYS A 192 -4.26 -9.35 -7.53
C LYS A 192 -5.55 -8.62 -7.17
N TRP A 193 -5.46 -7.62 -6.29
CA TRP A 193 -6.60 -7.02 -5.62
C TRP A 193 -6.86 -5.59 -6.08
N ILE A 194 -8.13 -5.23 -6.19
CA ILE A 194 -8.64 -3.87 -6.38
C ILE A 194 -9.23 -3.41 -5.05
N TYR A 195 -8.80 -2.25 -4.57
CA TYR A 195 -9.34 -1.63 -3.36
C TYR A 195 -10.30 -0.51 -3.77
N VAL A 196 -11.55 -0.60 -3.34
CA VAL A 196 -12.61 0.38 -3.58
C VAL A 196 -12.94 1.08 -2.28
N ILE A 197 -12.89 2.41 -2.26
CA ILE A 197 -13.36 3.21 -1.13
C ILE A 197 -14.74 3.79 -1.44
N THR A 198 -15.65 3.68 -0.48
CA THR A 198 -17.01 4.23 -0.58
C THR A 198 -17.30 5.12 0.63
N HIS A 199 -17.62 6.38 0.39
CA HIS A 199 -18.10 7.29 1.43
C HIS A 199 -19.62 7.43 1.37
N PHE A 200 -20.31 7.19 2.48
CA PHE A 200 -21.70 7.52 2.69
C PHE A 200 -21.77 8.99 3.09
N ALA A 201 -22.24 9.86 2.22
CA ALA A 201 -22.23 11.30 2.43
C ALA A 201 -23.64 11.88 2.39
N GLU A 202 -23.79 13.02 3.05
CA GLU A 202 -24.99 13.84 2.98
C GLU A 202 -25.26 14.24 1.53
N LYS A 203 -26.50 14.01 1.09
CA LYS A 203 -26.93 14.36 -0.26
C LYS A 203 -26.83 15.87 -0.44
N ARG A 204 -26.00 16.33 -1.38
CA ARG A 204 -25.83 17.76 -1.64
C ARG A 204 -27.17 18.39 -2.01
N LYS A 205 -27.60 19.40 -1.26
CA LYS A 205 -28.73 20.26 -1.65
C LYS A 205 -28.35 20.98 -2.95
N LYS A 206 -29.26 21.03 -3.93
CA LYS A 206 -29.07 21.86 -5.13
C LYS A 206 -28.85 23.30 -4.70
N SER A 207 -27.91 24.00 -5.35
CA SER A 207 -27.70 25.43 -5.13
C SER A 207 -29.02 26.15 -5.39
N VAL A 208 -29.55 26.79 -4.35
CA VAL A 208 -30.65 27.75 -4.49
C VAL A 208 -29.96 29.10 -4.73
N ASN A 209 -30.27 29.76 -5.85
CA ASN A 209 -29.73 31.06 -6.26
C ASN A 209 -28.21 31.12 -6.54
N GLY A 210 -27.60 30.06 -7.07
CA GLY A 210 -26.22 30.10 -7.60
C GLY A 210 -25.12 30.22 -6.54
N LYS A 211 -25.46 30.35 -5.25
CA LYS A 211 -24.48 30.32 -4.16
C LYS A 211 -24.06 28.89 -3.88
N ALA A 212 -22.75 28.64 -3.90
CA ALA A 212 -22.18 27.37 -3.49
C ALA A 212 -22.50 27.12 -2.01
N PRO A 213 -22.89 25.89 -1.62
CA PRO A 213 -23.16 25.58 -0.22
C PRO A 213 -21.89 25.83 0.62
N SER A 214 -22.02 26.58 1.71
CA SER A 214 -20.89 27.04 2.54
C SER A 214 -20.18 25.94 3.33
N ARG A 215 -20.73 24.72 3.35
CA ARG A 215 -20.21 23.60 4.15
C ARG A 215 -19.97 22.36 3.29
N SER A 216 -18.84 21.71 3.51
CA SER A 216 -18.54 20.39 2.94
C SER A 216 -19.58 19.35 3.42
N PRO A 217 -20.04 18.44 2.55
CA PRO A 217 -21.07 17.47 2.91
C PRO A 217 -20.58 16.54 4.03
N SER A 218 -21.43 16.31 5.03
CA SER A 218 -21.11 15.45 6.16
C SER A 218 -20.91 14.00 5.70
N VAL A 219 -19.87 13.32 6.18
CA VAL A 219 -19.64 11.89 5.90
C VAL A 219 -20.19 11.06 7.05
N TYR A 220 -21.19 10.23 6.77
CA TYR A 220 -21.84 9.33 7.73
C TYR A 220 -21.02 8.07 8.01
N ALA A 221 -20.45 7.47 6.96
CA ALA A 221 -19.63 6.26 7.08
C ALA A 221 -18.63 6.17 5.94
N THR A 222 -17.57 5.39 6.13
CA THR A 222 -16.54 5.11 5.12
C THR A 222 -16.25 3.62 5.08
N ALA A 223 -16.36 3.02 3.90
CA ALA A 223 -16.09 1.60 3.70
C ALA A 223 -14.95 1.38 2.70
N ILE A 224 -14.14 0.34 2.94
CA ILE A 224 -13.12 -0.14 2.01
C ILE A 224 -13.47 -1.58 1.62
N SER A 225 -13.62 -1.84 0.33
CA SER A 225 -13.89 -3.16 -0.24
C SER A 225 -12.68 -3.67 -1.00
N LYS A 226 -12.33 -4.95 -0.77
CA LYS A 226 -11.26 -5.66 -1.47
C LYS A 226 -11.85 -6.60 -2.51
N CYS A 227 -11.53 -6.39 -3.79
CA CYS A 227 -12.11 -7.11 -4.91
C CYS A 227 -11.04 -7.81 -5.76
N VAL A 228 -11.38 -8.92 -6.40
CA VAL A 228 -10.51 -9.64 -7.35
C VAL A 228 -11.21 -9.81 -8.68
N VAL A 229 -10.45 -9.70 -9.78
CA VAL A 229 -10.98 -10.00 -11.12
C VAL A 229 -10.65 -11.45 -11.46
N LYS A 230 -11.68 -12.21 -11.84
CA LYS A 230 -11.58 -13.63 -12.19
C LYS A 230 -12.09 -13.89 -13.60
N ALA A 231 -11.36 -14.72 -14.34
CA ALA A 231 -11.80 -15.34 -15.59
C ALA A 231 -11.79 -16.86 -15.36
N GLY A 232 -12.97 -17.44 -15.10
CA GLY A 232 -13.06 -18.82 -14.61
C GLY A 232 -12.24 -18.99 -13.31
N ARG A 233 -11.27 -19.92 -13.33
CA ARG A 233 -10.35 -20.15 -12.19
C ARG A 233 -9.16 -19.17 -12.15
N LEU A 234 -8.85 -18.52 -13.27
CA LEU A 234 -7.70 -17.62 -13.41
C LEU A 234 -7.96 -16.25 -12.77
N THR A 235 -6.94 -15.72 -12.13
CA THR A 235 -6.93 -14.34 -11.63
C THR A 235 -6.43 -13.41 -12.73
N VAL A 236 -7.24 -12.41 -13.09
CA VAL A 236 -6.85 -11.38 -14.04
C VAL A 236 -6.17 -10.25 -13.27
N PRO A 237 -4.93 -9.86 -13.61
CA PRO A 237 -4.28 -8.71 -12.98
C PRO A 237 -5.12 -7.44 -13.15
N PRO A 238 -5.32 -6.64 -12.08
CA PRO A 238 -6.06 -5.39 -12.16
C PRO A 238 -5.56 -4.43 -13.26
N GLU A 239 -4.25 -4.39 -13.50
CA GLU A 239 -3.66 -3.57 -14.57
C GLU A 239 -4.23 -3.92 -15.95
N LYS A 240 -4.30 -5.20 -16.31
CA LYS A 240 -4.90 -5.65 -17.57
C LYS A 240 -6.38 -5.27 -17.65
N PHE A 241 -7.10 -5.41 -16.54
CA PHE A 241 -8.51 -5.02 -16.46
C PHE A 241 -8.70 -3.51 -16.70
N PHE A 242 -7.84 -2.67 -16.13
CA PHE A 242 -7.90 -1.21 -16.31
C PHE A 242 -7.38 -0.73 -17.68
N GLN A 243 -6.37 -1.39 -18.23
CA GLN A 243 -5.88 -1.13 -19.59
C GLN A 243 -6.97 -1.42 -20.61
N ALA A 244 -7.61 -2.59 -20.50
CA ALA A 244 -8.74 -2.92 -21.37
C ALA A 244 -9.91 -1.95 -21.15
N ALA A 245 -10.11 -1.42 -19.94
CA ALA A 245 -11.12 -0.39 -19.71
C ALA A 245 -10.79 0.98 -20.35
N GLY A 246 -9.58 1.14 -20.89
CA GLY A 246 -9.10 2.38 -21.51
C GLY A 246 -8.82 3.49 -20.49
N VAL A 247 -8.73 3.13 -19.20
CA VAL A 247 -8.48 4.07 -18.10
C VAL A 247 -7.02 4.05 -17.64
N LEU A 248 -6.25 3.07 -18.12
CA LEU A 248 -4.81 2.92 -17.91
C LEU A 248 -4.15 2.83 -19.30
N ARG A 249 -3.15 3.67 -19.59
CA ARG A 249 -2.55 3.74 -20.95
C ARG A 249 -1.56 2.58 -21.16
N THR A 250 -1.69 1.90 -22.30
CA THR A 250 -0.70 0.97 -22.88
C THR A 250 0.11 1.72 -23.93
N GLU A 251 1.34 2.12 -23.58
CA GLU A 251 2.53 2.27 -24.45
C GLU A 251 3.50 3.30 -23.85
N VAL A 252 4.63 2.78 -23.35
CA VAL A 252 5.96 3.30 -23.66
C VAL A 252 6.75 2.07 -24.15
N PRO A 253 7.50 2.10 -25.27
CA PRO A 253 7.99 0.89 -25.91
C PRO A 253 9.15 0.22 -25.14
N ASN A 254 9.06 -1.11 -25.03
CA ASN A 254 10.09 -2.09 -24.66
C ASN A 254 10.60 -2.13 -23.21
N LEU A 255 10.05 -3.08 -22.44
CA LEU A 255 10.83 -3.83 -21.46
C LEU A 255 10.37 -5.30 -21.47
N ASN A 256 11.23 -6.20 -21.95
CA ASN A 256 11.06 -7.64 -21.78
C ASN A 256 11.40 -7.99 -20.33
N TRP A 257 10.47 -8.64 -19.65
CA TRP A 257 10.71 -9.30 -18.37
C TRP A 257 11.61 -10.52 -18.60
N VAL A 258 12.71 -10.63 -17.84
CA VAL A 258 13.39 -11.91 -17.62
C VAL A 258 12.77 -12.50 -16.36
N ASP A 259 12.02 -13.58 -16.53
CA ASP A 259 11.48 -14.34 -15.40
C ASP A 259 12.64 -15.02 -14.66
N GLY A 260 12.90 -14.57 -13.43
CA GLY A 260 13.76 -15.25 -12.49
C GLY A 260 13.04 -16.47 -11.93
N ASN A 261 13.08 -17.59 -12.65
CA ASN A 261 12.86 -18.90 -12.05
C ASN A 261 13.70 -19.93 -12.78
N THR A 262 14.92 -20.18 -12.29
CA THR A 262 15.64 -21.47 -12.44
C THR A 262 16.92 -21.41 -11.62
N SER A 263 16.83 -21.83 -10.36
CA SER A 263 17.97 -22.44 -9.68
C SER A 263 18.10 -23.89 -10.15
N SER A 264 19.23 -24.18 -10.78
CA SER A 264 19.98 -25.44 -10.77
C SER A 264 19.19 -26.76 -10.72
N GLU A 265 19.15 -27.48 -11.84
CA GLU A 265 19.54 -28.89 -11.87
C GLU A 265 19.78 -29.38 -13.32
N SER A 266 20.76 -30.27 -13.45
CA SER A 266 21.19 -30.98 -14.67
C SER A 266 22.01 -30.22 -15.71
N LEU A 267 23.32 -30.18 -15.42
CA LEU A 267 24.34 -30.46 -16.43
C LEU A 267 24.01 -31.79 -17.14
N SER A 268 24.35 -31.84 -18.44
CA SER A 268 24.37 -33.01 -19.34
C SER A 268 23.06 -33.34 -20.09
N LYS A 269 22.95 -32.88 -21.35
CA LYS A 269 23.17 -33.72 -22.54
C LYS A 269 22.86 -32.97 -23.84
N SER A 270 23.75 -33.22 -24.80
CA SER A 270 23.60 -33.10 -26.26
C SER A 270 23.27 -31.74 -26.90
N LYS A 271 24.32 -31.09 -27.42
CA LYS A 271 24.31 -30.44 -28.74
C LYS A 271 24.47 -31.52 -29.82
N LYS A 272 23.57 -31.53 -30.81
CA LYS A 272 23.66 -31.97 -32.23
C LYS A 272 22.21 -32.07 -32.72
N GLU A 273 21.69 -31.48 -33.80
CA GLU A 273 22.17 -30.76 -34.99
C GLU A 273 21.00 -29.85 -35.43
N LYS A 274 21.19 -28.55 -35.69
CA LYS A 274 21.28 -27.93 -37.03
C LYS A 274 20.42 -28.58 -38.14
N LYS A 275 19.36 -27.86 -38.54
CA LYS A 275 19.09 -27.31 -39.90
C LYS A 275 17.64 -26.77 -39.93
N SER A 276 17.26 -25.67 -40.55
CA SER A 276 17.96 -24.58 -41.24
C SER A 276 16.90 -23.61 -41.78
N LYS A 277 17.23 -22.31 -41.77
CA LYS A 277 16.84 -21.27 -42.76
C LYS A 277 15.35 -20.82 -42.77
N ASP A 278 14.98 -19.55 -42.89
CA ASP A 278 15.71 -18.40 -43.45
C ASP A 278 15.50 -17.10 -42.67
N LYS A 279 16.59 -16.33 -42.66
CA LYS A 279 16.68 -14.89 -42.38
C LYS A 279 16.88 -14.20 -43.72
N ASP A 280 16.26 -13.03 -43.87
CA ASP A 280 16.86 -11.79 -44.40
C ASP A 280 15.77 -10.72 -44.37
N SER A 281 15.95 -9.46 -43.99
CA SER A 281 17.13 -8.65 -43.72
C SER A 281 16.64 -7.37 -43.02
N LYS A 282 17.39 -6.82 -42.07
CA LYS A 282 17.84 -5.41 -42.03
C LYS A 282 18.48 -5.05 -40.70
N LYS A 283 19.55 -4.31 -40.84
CA LYS A 283 20.62 -3.97 -39.90
C LYS A 283 20.71 -2.45 -39.87
N ARG A 284 21.14 -1.89 -38.72
CA ARG A 284 21.54 -0.49 -38.43
C ARG A 284 20.34 0.38 -38.00
N ASP A 285 20.34 1.03 -36.83
CA ASP A 285 21.43 1.81 -36.23
C ASP A 285 21.57 1.73 -34.70
N LYS A 286 22.79 2.03 -34.25
CA LYS A 286 23.25 2.15 -32.86
C LYS A 286 22.84 3.50 -32.24
N GLY A 287 22.65 3.55 -30.91
CA GLY A 287 22.79 4.78 -30.13
C GLY A 287 21.76 4.95 -29.01
N GLU A 288 22.22 4.81 -27.76
CA GLU A 288 21.67 5.39 -26.51
C GLU A 288 20.21 5.07 -26.09
N ARG A 289 20.04 4.06 -25.23
CA ARG A 289 18.84 3.94 -24.36
C ARG A 289 19.14 4.56 -23.00
N LYS A 290 18.66 5.79 -22.78
CA LYS A 290 18.44 6.35 -21.44
C LYS A 290 17.03 5.98 -20.95
N PHE A 291 16.98 5.44 -19.75
CA PHE A 291 15.80 5.06 -18.95
C PHE A 291 14.84 6.24 -18.73
N VAL A 292 13.52 6.01 -18.73
CA VAL A 292 12.52 6.91 -18.11
C VAL A 292 11.49 6.10 -17.30
N ASN A 293 11.28 6.57 -16.07
CA ASN A 293 10.67 5.94 -14.89
C ASN A 293 9.12 5.81 -14.90
N HIS A 294 8.59 4.75 -14.28
CA HIS A 294 7.19 4.60 -13.85
C HIS A 294 6.88 5.49 -12.61
N ILE A 295 5.71 6.14 -12.55
CA ILE A 295 5.25 6.85 -11.34
C ILE A 295 4.23 5.98 -10.60
N CYS A 296 4.73 5.22 -9.63
CA CYS A 296 3.97 4.74 -8.48
C CYS A 296 3.78 5.96 -7.55
N ILE A 297 2.58 6.28 -7.06
CA ILE A 297 2.49 7.19 -5.91
C ILE A 297 2.91 6.38 -4.70
N MET A 298 4.22 6.26 -4.50
CA MET A 298 4.76 5.72 -3.27
C MET A 298 4.41 6.72 -2.16
N THR A 299 3.88 6.22 -1.05
CA THR A 299 3.74 7.04 0.15
C THR A 299 5.15 7.47 0.57
N ASN A 300 5.33 8.78 0.79
CA ASN A 300 6.62 9.31 1.18
C ASN A 300 7.08 8.63 2.48
N THR A 301 8.21 7.93 2.44
CA THR A 301 8.77 7.26 3.62
C THR A 301 9.78 8.19 4.28
N VAL A 302 9.59 8.46 5.57
CA VAL A 302 10.44 9.41 6.32
C VAL A 302 11.45 8.67 7.19
N TYR A 303 12.73 8.87 6.88
CA TYR A 303 13.87 8.37 7.64
C TYR A 303 14.52 9.50 8.44
N VAL A 304 14.85 9.24 9.70
CA VAL A 304 15.79 10.06 10.47
C VAL A 304 17.02 9.21 10.76
N ILE A 305 18.20 9.72 10.41
CA ILE A 305 19.46 8.97 10.54
C ILE A 305 20.47 9.84 11.27
N THR A 306 21.05 9.34 12.35
CA THR A 306 22.09 10.07 13.08
C THR A 306 23.49 9.77 12.56
N GLY A 307 24.37 10.78 12.52
CA GLY A 307 25.79 10.60 12.17
C GLY A 307 26.02 10.25 10.70
N THR A 308 25.63 11.14 9.79
CA THR A 308 25.49 10.83 8.36
C THR A 308 26.59 11.38 7.45
N ASN A 309 27.56 12.13 7.96
CA ASN A 309 28.56 12.77 7.11
C ASN A 309 29.65 11.81 6.57
N LYS A 310 29.77 10.60 7.13
CA LYS A 310 30.75 9.59 6.70
C LYS A 310 30.32 8.16 7.02
N GLY A 311 31.09 7.18 6.54
CA GLY A 311 30.92 5.75 6.84
C GLY A 311 29.54 5.19 6.46
N ILE A 312 29.01 4.31 7.31
CA ILE A 312 27.71 3.65 7.09
C ILE A 312 26.57 4.65 6.99
N GLY A 313 26.55 5.68 7.85
CA GLY A 313 25.53 6.72 7.85
C GLY A 313 25.45 7.47 6.52
N LEU A 314 26.61 7.82 5.93
CA LEU A 314 26.66 8.44 4.60
C LEU A 314 26.15 7.48 3.52
N GLY A 315 26.58 6.21 3.57
CA GLY A 315 26.13 5.19 2.63
C GLY A 315 24.61 4.97 2.67
N LEU A 316 24.02 4.93 3.87
CA LEU A 316 22.56 4.87 4.06
C LEU A 316 21.87 6.08 3.45
N VAL A 317 22.36 7.30 3.70
CA VAL A 317 21.78 8.51 3.09
C VAL A 317 21.83 8.43 1.57
N LYS A 318 23.00 8.10 0.99
CA LYS A 318 23.16 7.95 -0.48
C LYS A 318 22.15 6.96 -1.07
N ALA A 319 22.03 5.79 -0.46
CA ALA A 319 21.13 4.75 -0.94
C ALA A 319 19.64 5.13 -0.78
N LEU A 320 19.27 5.81 0.31
CA LEU A 320 17.88 6.17 0.61
C LEU A 320 17.40 7.37 -0.21
N ILE A 321 18.20 8.43 -0.37
CA ILE A 321 17.79 9.61 -1.16
C ILE A 321 17.64 9.29 -2.65
N ALA A 322 18.28 8.22 -3.14
CA ALA A 322 18.14 7.71 -4.50
C ALA A 322 16.80 6.97 -4.72
N ARG A 323 16.15 6.49 -3.65
CA ARG A 323 14.81 5.89 -3.74
C ARG A 323 13.77 6.98 -4.03
N PRO A 324 12.71 6.71 -4.81
CA PRO A 324 11.63 7.67 -5.00
C PRO A 324 10.84 7.87 -3.70
N SER A 325 10.18 9.03 -3.56
CA SER A 325 9.29 9.37 -2.45
C SER A 325 9.88 9.00 -1.08
N THR A 326 11.11 9.45 -0.84
CA THR A 326 11.84 9.19 0.39
C THR A 326 12.36 10.50 0.96
N THR A 327 11.96 10.82 2.19
CA THR A 327 12.49 11.96 2.92
C THR A 327 13.52 11.48 3.91
N VAL A 328 14.74 12.00 3.82
CA VAL A 328 15.83 11.68 4.75
C VAL A 328 16.15 12.92 5.55
N VAL A 329 15.99 12.85 6.87
CA VAL A 329 16.50 13.84 7.82
C VAL A 329 17.83 13.32 8.35
N ALA A 330 18.92 13.88 7.84
CA ALA A 330 20.27 13.43 8.06
C ALA A 330 20.95 14.30 9.14
N SER A 331 21.28 13.69 10.28
CA SER A 331 21.92 14.41 11.39
C SER A 331 23.43 14.45 11.25
N VAL A 332 24.02 15.62 11.52
CA VAL A 332 25.46 15.87 11.52
C VAL A 332 25.83 16.79 12.68
N ARG A 333 27.04 16.65 13.21
CA ARG A 333 27.46 17.35 14.45
C ARG A 333 27.79 18.84 14.28
N SER A 334 28.08 19.29 13.07
CA SER A 334 28.57 20.65 12.80
C SER A 334 28.36 21.05 11.34
N ASP A 335 28.50 22.34 11.04
CA ASP A 335 28.43 22.86 9.67
C ASP A 335 29.51 22.27 8.75
N ALA A 336 30.71 22.03 9.27
CA ALA A 336 31.77 21.34 8.52
C ALA A 336 31.35 19.90 8.15
N ALA A 337 30.70 19.19 9.08
CA ALA A 337 30.15 17.86 8.81
C ALA A 337 28.95 17.93 7.85
N ALA A 338 28.13 18.99 7.91
CA ALA A 338 27.07 19.24 6.94
C ALA A 338 27.63 19.48 5.52
N ALA A 339 28.70 20.25 5.39
CA ALA A 339 29.41 20.45 4.12
C ALA A 339 29.98 19.13 3.59
N SER A 340 30.58 18.30 4.46
CA SER A 340 31.07 16.97 4.12
C SER A 340 29.94 16.03 3.66
N LEU A 341 28.79 16.03 4.33
CA LEU A 341 27.60 15.28 3.89
C LEU A 341 27.13 15.76 2.51
N LYS A 342 26.98 17.07 2.31
CA LYS A 342 26.53 17.68 1.04
C LYS A 342 27.47 17.31 -0.11
N SER A 343 28.79 17.39 0.11
CA SER A 343 29.80 16.94 -0.86
C SER A 343 29.69 15.44 -1.11
N GLY A 344 29.53 14.64 -0.06
CA GLY A 344 29.40 13.19 -0.16
C GLY A 344 28.20 12.75 -1.00
N VAL A 345 27.07 13.46 -0.95
CA VAL A 345 25.84 13.13 -1.70
C VAL A 345 25.70 13.87 -3.03
N ALA A 346 26.64 14.75 -3.40
CA ALA A 346 26.54 15.60 -4.59
C ALA A 346 26.34 14.80 -5.89
N GLU A 347 27.00 13.65 -6.00
CA GLU A 347 26.93 12.77 -7.18
C GLU A 347 25.71 11.84 -7.18
N VAL A 348 24.89 11.83 -6.12
CA VAL A 348 23.73 10.95 -6.02
C VAL A 348 22.55 11.55 -6.77
N THR A 349 22.06 10.85 -7.79
CA THR A 349 20.80 11.21 -8.43
C THR A 349 19.64 10.94 -7.48
N LYS A 350 19.01 12.01 -7.01
CA LYS A 350 17.89 11.93 -6.08
C LYS A 350 16.66 11.31 -6.75
N GLY A 351 15.98 10.41 -6.03
CA GLY A 351 14.73 9.83 -6.49
C GLY A 351 13.61 10.87 -6.63
N SER A 352 12.66 10.61 -7.53
CA SER A 352 11.52 11.52 -7.75
C SER A 352 10.70 11.67 -6.47
N GLY A 353 10.43 12.92 -6.06
CA GLY A 353 9.68 13.25 -4.84
C GLY A 353 10.45 13.00 -3.54
N SER A 354 11.77 12.82 -3.60
CA SER A 354 12.59 12.61 -2.41
C SER A 354 13.19 13.91 -1.87
N GLU A 355 13.38 13.95 -0.56
CA GLU A 355 13.85 15.12 0.18
C GLU A 355 15.06 14.77 1.06
N LEU A 356 15.96 15.73 1.23
CA LEU A 356 17.10 15.61 2.14
C LEU A 356 17.12 16.87 3.00
N HIS A 357 16.90 16.68 4.29
CA HIS A 357 16.97 17.71 5.31
C HIS A 357 18.21 17.47 6.15
N VAL A 358 19.00 18.51 6.42
CA VAL A 358 20.20 18.39 7.25
C VAL A 358 19.86 18.91 8.64
N MET A 359 20.05 18.08 9.65
CA MET A 359 19.77 18.40 11.06
C MET A 359 21.10 18.54 11.81
N LEU A 360 21.40 19.74 12.30
CA LEU A 360 22.54 19.94 13.20
C LEU A 360 22.21 19.32 14.55
N LEU A 361 22.99 18.32 14.95
CA LEU A 361 22.82 17.59 16.19
C LEU A 361 24.16 17.00 16.62
N ASP A 362 24.78 17.63 17.62
CA ASP A 362 25.92 17.03 18.30
C ASP A 362 25.41 16.07 19.39
N LEU A 363 25.91 14.84 19.36
CA LEU A 363 25.57 13.79 20.31
C LEU A 363 26.72 13.50 21.28
N SER A 364 27.79 14.31 21.26
CA SER A 364 28.85 14.30 22.27
C SER A 364 28.32 14.56 23.69
N THR A 365 27.20 15.28 23.77
CA THR A 365 26.36 15.45 24.95
C THR A 365 24.93 15.14 24.54
N ALA A 366 24.24 14.29 25.29
CA ALA A 366 22.89 13.87 24.95
C ALA A 366 21.94 15.09 25.00
N PRO A 367 21.19 15.37 23.91
CA PRO A 367 20.24 16.46 23.89
C PRO A 367 19.06 16.16 24.82
N SER A 368 18.39 17.18 25.33
CA SER A 368 17.07 16.96 25.94
C SER A 368 16.06 16.54 24.86
N PRO A 369 15.00 15.78 25.19
CA PRO A 369 13.95 15.43 24.23
C PRO A 369 13.32 16.66 23.54
N ALA A 370 13.16 17.77 24.27
CA ALA A 370 12.64 19.03 23.74
C ALA A 370 13.61 19.67 22.73
N ALA A 371 14.90 19.75 23.05
CA ALA A 371 15.93 20.26 22.13
C ALA A 371 16.00 19.40 20.86
N MET A 372 15.87 18.08 20.98
CA MET A 372 15.82 17.18 19.82
C MET A 372 14.59 17.43 18.94
N ARG A 373 13.42 17.66 19.54
CA ARG A 373 12.20 18.00 18.81
C ARG A 373 12.37 19.33 18.06
N GLU A 374 12.93 20.33 18.71
CA GLU A 374 13.20 21.65 18.12
C GLU A 374 14.18 21.53 16.94
N ALA A 375 15.31 20.84 17.11
CA ALA A 375 16.28 20.61 16.04
C ALA A 375 15.64 19.94 14.82
N PHE A 376 14.76 18.95 15.05
CA PHE A 376 14.01 18.30 13.98
C PHE A 376 13.04 19.25 13.27
N THR A 377 12.28 20.05 14.03
CA THR A 377 11.34 21.03 13.46
C THR A 377 12.07 22.10 12.64
N VAL A 378 13.20 22.61 13.14
CA VAL A 378 14.03 23.58 12.41
C VAL A 378 14.58 22.97 11.12
N ALA A 379 15.16 21.77 11.20
CA ALA A 379 15.75 21.09 10.03
C ALA A 379 14.74 20.80 8.92
N THR A 380 13.47 20.55 9.28
CA THR A 380 12.39 20.21 8.34
C THR A 380 11.47 21.40 8.01
N ALA A 381 11.76 22.59 8.55
CA ALA A 381 10.88 23.75 8.51
C ALA A 381 9.43 23.45 8.95
N GLY A 382 9.25 22.48 9.85
CA GLY A 382 7.94 22.00 10.32
C GLY A 382 7.07 21.31 9.26
N THR A 383 7.61 21.01 8.07
CA THR A 383 6.83 20.38 6.98
C THR A 383 6.68 18.87 7.14
N VAL A 384 7.59 18.24 7.88
CA VAL A 384 7.58 16.80 8.17
C VAL A 384 6.88 16.56 9.49
N ASP A 385 5.69 15.97 9.42
CA ASP A 385 4.86 15.75 10.59
C ASP A 385 4.85 14.28 11.06
N ARG A 386 5.48 13.35 10.33
CA ARG A 386 5.53 11.92 10.67
C ARG A 386 6.94 11.37 10.44
N ILE A 387 7.38 10.47 11.30
CA ILE A 387 8.62 9.70 11.12
C ILE A 387 8.27 8.23 11.01
N ASP A 388 8.74 7.58 9.96
CA ASP A 388 8.52 6.15 9.76
C ASP A 388 9.66 5.34 10.35
N ILE A 389 10.91 5.76 10.11
CA ILE A 389 12.09 4.99 10.49
C ILE A 389 13.13 5.89 11.16
N LEU A 390 13.51 5.57 12.40
CA LEU A 390 14.63 6.19 13.11
C LEU A 390 15.80 5.21 13.14
N VAL A 391 16.92 5.59 12.50
CA VAL A 391 18.18 4.85 12.51
C VAL A 391 19.17 5.58 13.41
N SER A 392 19.38 5.03 14.60
CA SER A 392 20.39 5.51 15.53
C SER A 392 21.75 4.94 15.15
N ASN A 393 22.43 5.62 14.23
CA ASN A 393 23.71 5.20 13.64
C ASN A 393 24.93 5.93 14.22
N ALA A 394 24.77 7.17 14.70
CA ALA A 394 25.88 7.92 15.26
C ALA A 394 26.56 7.16 16.40
N ALA A 395 27.89 7.10 16.33
CA ALA A 395 28.74 6.50 17.34
C ALA A 395 30.11 7.18 17.31
N ALA A 396 30.80 7.18 18.45
CA ALA A 396 32.19 7.62 18.55
C ALA A 396 33.14 6.41 18.66
N PRO A 397 34.36 6.50 18.09
CA PRO A 397 35.40 5.50 18.32
C PRO A 397 35.95 5.66 19.74
N PHE A 398 36.16 4.54 20.44
CA PHE A 398 36.77 4.50 21.77
C PHE A 398 37.94 3.52 21.78
N PRO A 399 38.95 3.70 22.65
CA PRO A 399 40.05 2.77 22.78
C PRO A 399 39.57 1.33 23.03
N MET A 400 40.06 0.40 22.21
CA MET A 400 39.82 -1.04 22.34
C MET A 400 40.82 -1.63 23.36
N LEU A 401 40.70 -1.17 24.61
CA LEU A 401 41.59 -1.57 25.71
C LEU A 401 41.06 -2.82 26.43
N PRO A 402 41.93 -3.59 27.09
CA PRO A 402 41.50 -4.55 28.10
C PRO A 402 40.60 -3.90 29.14
N ILE A 403 39.57 -4.63 29.57
CA ILE A 403 38.59 -4.09 30.53
C ILE A 403 39.24 -3.66 31.85
N SER A 404 40.28 -4.37 32.28
CA SER A 404 41.04 -4.11 33.51
C SER A 404 41.85 -2.81 33.49
N THR A 405 42.09 -2.22 32.32
CA THR A 405 42.86 -0.98 32.14
C THR A 405 42.07 0.14 31.47
N THR A 406 40.79 -0.10 31.16
CA THR A 406 39.92 0.90 30.52
C THR A 406 39.57 2.01 31.52
N PRO A 407 39.87 3.29 31.22
CA PRO A 407 39.54 4.40 32.11
C PRO A 407 38.03 4.61 32.27
N ALA A 408 37.59 5.03 33.46
CA ALA A 408 36.19 5.36 33.73
C ALA A 408 35.65 6.48 32.82
N GLU A 409 36.52 7.40 32.39
CA GLU A 409 36.14 8.49 31.51
C GLU A 409 35.73 8.02 30.11
N ASP A 410 36.35 6.95 29.62
CA ASP A 410 35.96 6.34 28.35
C ASP A 410 34.57 5.71 28.45
N PHE A 411 34.22 5.13 29.61
CA PHE A 411 32.86 4.66 29.88
C PHE A 411 31.84 5.79 29.84
N ARG A 412 32.09 6.90 30.53
CA ARG A 412 31.17 8.05 30.55
C ARG A 412 30.89 8.54 29.14
N LYS A 413 31.95 8.78 28.36
CA LYS A 413 31.84 9.26 26.98
C LYS A 413 31.18 8.23 26.05
N ALA A 414 31.50 6.95 26.19
CA ALA A 414 30.91 5.90 25.37
C ALA A 414 29.42 5.74 25.64
N PHE A 415 29.01 5.74 26.91
CA PHE A 415 27.60 5.68 27.27
C PHE A 415 26.85 6.94 26.84
N GLU A 416 27.45 8.13 26.97
CA GLU A 416 26.84 9.37 26.53
C GLU A 416 26.46 9.31 25.04
N VAL A 417 27.43 8.96 24.18
CA VAL A 417 27.25 8.98 22.72
C VAL A 417 26.50 7.76 22.21
N ASN A 418 26.84 6.55 22.68
CA ASN A 418 26.36 5.30 22.08
C ASN A 418 25.10 4.74 22.76
N THR A 419 24.69 5.29 23.91
CA THR A 419 23.58 4.74 24.71
C THR A 419 22.56 5.82 25.09
N ILE A 420 22.97 6.87 25.80
CA ILE A 420 22.08 7.91 26.35
C ILE A 420 21.55 8.79 25.22
N ALA A 421 22.41 9.28 24.33
CA ALA A 421 22.02 10.08 23.18
C ALA A 421 20.97 9.36 22.28
N PRO A 422 21.16 8.10 21.85
CA PRO A 422 20.12 7.32 21.15
C PRO A 422 18.76 7.29 21.86
N LEU A 423 18.75 7.11 23.19
CA LEU A 423 17.53 7.11 23.98
C LEU A 423 16.86 8.49 23.98
N MET A 424 17.62 9.56 24.20
CA MET A 424 17.10 10.92 24.19
C MET A 424 16.55 11.33 22.82
N VAL A 425 17.23 10.92 21.73
CA VAL A 425 16.76 11.09 20.35
C VAL A 425 15.45 10.34 20.14
N PHE A 426 15.35 9.08 20.59
CA PHE A 426 14.10 8.33 20.50
C PHE A 426 12.97 9.01 21.28
N GLN A 427 13.18 9.40 22.55
CA GLN A 427 12.18 10.08 23.36
C GLN A 427 11.73 11.40 22.72
N GLY A 428 12.71 12.18 22.25
CA GLY A 428 12.48 13.44 21.57
C GLY A 428 11.71 13.28 20.27
N LEU A 429 11.84 12.15 19.57
CA LEU A 429 11.16 11.89 18.29
C LEU A 429 9.89 11.05 18.38
N TRP A 430 9.69 10.28 19.45
CA TRP A 430 8.62 9.31 19.62
C TRP A 430 7.22 9.86 19.30
N PRO A 431 6.80 11.06 19.74
CA PRO A 431 5.50 11.62 19.35
C PRO A 431 5.22 11.73 17.83
N LEU A 432 6.25 11.88 16.98
CA LEU A 432 6.10 11.86 15.52
C LEU A 432 6.14 10.43 14.96
N MET A 433 6.80 9.51 15.67
CA MET A 433 6.85 8.09 15.34
C MET A 433 5.58 7.35 15.79
N ASP A 434 4.86 7.79 16.81
CA ASP A 434 3.65 7.11 17.33
C ASP A 434 2.34 7.59 16.68
N LYS A 435 2.44 8.35 15.58
CA LYS A 435 1.26 8.80 14.85
C LYS A 435 0.48 7.60 14.28
N PRO A 436 -0.86 7.70 14.20
CA PRO A 436 -1.70 6.65 13.61
C PRO A 436 -1.25 6.28 12.20
N ARG A 437 -1.27 4.98 11.90
CA ARG A 437 -0.90 4.42 10.60
C ARG A 437 -1.99 3.52 10.06
N THR A 438 -2.11 3.47 8.74
CA THR A 438 -2.91 2.48 8.02
C THR A 438 -2.10 1.19 7.82
N GLU A 439 -2.77 0.08 7.51
CA GLU A 439 -2.09 -1.20 7.21
C GLU A 439 -1.12 -1.12 6.02
N THR A 440 -1.25 -0.10 5.16
CA THR A 440 -0.38 0.12 4.00
C THR A 440 0.76 1.10 4.25
N ASP A 441 0.77 1.78 5.41
CA ASP A 441 1.88 2.65 5.78
C ASP A 441 3.08 1.82 6.24
N VAL A 442 4.28 2.39 6.09
CA VAL A 442 5.49 1.82 6.68
C VAL A 442 5.32 1.82 8.21
N PRO A 443 5.49 0.68 8.90
CA PRO A 443 5.37 0.64 10.35
C PRO A 443 6.45 1.52 10.99
N ALA A 444 6.19 2.05 12.19
CA ALA A 444 7.24 2.75 12.94
C ALA A 444 8.40 1.78 13.19
N LYS A 445 9.62 2.16 12.82
CA LYS A 445 10.83 1.37 13.09
C LYS A 445 11.86 2.17 13.87
N PHE A 446 12.39 1.60 14.94
CA PHE A 446 13.60 2.04 15.60
C PHE A 446 14.71 1.03 15.30
N ILE A 447 15.80 1.51 14.71
CA ILE A 447 16.96 0.71 14.34
C ILE A 447 18.15 1.23 15.16
N GLY A 448 18.54 0.48 16.18
CA GLY A 448 19.75 0.75 16.95
C GLY A 448 20.95 0.10 16.25
N VAL A 449 21.83 0.90 15.64
CA VAL A 449 23.05 0.36 15.02
C VAL A 449 24.05 0.03 16.13
N THR A 450 24.18 -1.26 16.39
CA THR A 450 25.00 -1.84 17.46
C THR A 450 26.22 -2.57 16.89
N SER A 451 26.84 -3.46 17.66
CA SER A 451 28.00 -4.25 17.26
C SER A 451 27.99 -5.60 17.95
N SER A 452 28.55 -6.62 17.29
CA SER A 452 28.83 -7.92 17.89
C SER A 452 29.78 -7.84 19.09
N VAL A 453 30.63 -6.80 19.19
CA VAL A 453 31.43 -6.48 20.38
C VAL A 453 30.56 -6.15 21.60
N GLY A 454 29.28 -5.81 21.39
CA GLY A 454 28.29 -5.65 22.46
C GLY A 454 27.57 -6.94 22.84
N SER A 455 27.92 -8.09 22.24
CA SER A 455 27.37 -9.40 22.59
C SER A 455 28.04 -9.95 23.84
N ILE A 456 27.28 -10.04 24.92
CA ILE A 456 27.74 -10.57 26.20
C ILE A 456 27.93 -12.09 26.10
N GLU A 457 27.03 -12.78 25.41
CA GLU A 457 27.10 -14.24 25.26
C GLU A 457 28.23 -14.67 24.33
N THR A 458 28.43 -13.97 23.21
CA THR A 458 29.50 -14.33 22.26
C THR A 458 30.87 -13.94 22.82
N GLN A 459 30.97 -12.75 23.43
CA GLN A 459 32.20 -12.13 23.93
C GLN A 459 33.42 -12.42 23.04
N GLU A 460 33.53 -11.67 21.96
CA GLU A 460 34.62 -11.85 21.00
C GLU A 460 36.00 -11.82 21.71
N PRO A 461 36.98 -12.62 21.27
CA PRO A 461 38.29 -12.74 21.90
C PRO A 461 39.20 -11.54 21.58
N VAL A 462 38.64 -10.34 21.57
CA VAL A 462 39.31 -9.07 21.33
C VAL A 462 38.89 -8.06 22.40
N PRO A 463 39.77 -7.14 22.82
CA PRO A 463 39.38 -6.14 23.82
C PRO A 463 38.34 -5.17 23.25
N GLY A 464 37.19 -5.06 23.90
CA GLY A 464 36.09 -4.16 23.52
C GLY A 464 36.07 -2.81 24.26
N GLY A 465 36.92 -2.63 25.27
CA GLY A 465 36.98 -1.43 26.12
C GLY A 465 35.60 -0.96 26.62
N ALA A 466 35.39 0.35 26.63
CA ALA A 466 34.10 0.97 26.94
C ALA A 466 33.07 0.83 25.81
N TYR A 467 33.51 0.52 24.58
CA TYR A 467 32.65 0.43 23.40
C TYR A 467 31.68 -0.74 23.50
N GLY A 468 32.16 -1.95 23.79
CA GLY A 468 31.34 -3.15 23.94
C GLY A 468 30.18 -2.96 24.94
N PRO A 469 30.45 -2.59 26.20
CA PRO A 469 29.42 -2.30 27.19
C PRO A 469 28.40 -1.23 26.76
N SER A 470 28.83 -0.16 26.09
CA SER A 470 27.91 0.86 25.57
C SER A 470 26.95 0.32 24.50
N LYS A 471 27.43 -0.62 23.67
CA LYS A 471 26.62 -1.30 22.64
C LYS A 471 25.71 -2.37 23.25
N ALA A 472 26.16 -3.10 24.27
CA ALA A 472 25.31 -3.99 25.06
C ALA A 472 24.15 -3.23 25.73
N ALA A 473 24.42 -2.03 26.26
CA ALA A 473 23.38 -1.17 26.82
C ALA A 473 22.38 -0.70 25.76
N LEU A 474 22.84 -0.39 24.53
CA LEU A 474 21.95 -0.08 23.41
C LEU A 474 21.11 -1.30 22.97
N ASN A 475 21.66 -2.51 23.02
CA ASN A 475 20.91 -3.76 22.79
C ASN A 475 19.77 -3.88 23.79
N HIS A 476 20.04 -3.65 25.08
CA HIS A 476 19.03 -3.66 26.13
C HIS A 476 17.94 -2.61 25.89
N ILE A 477 18.30 -1.36 25.61
CA ILE A 477 17.34 -0.28 25.31
C ILE A 477 16.43 -0.70 24.16
N THR A 478 17.00 -1.21 23.07
CA THR A 478 16.25 -1.63 21.89
C THR A 478 15.23 -2.73 22.21
N LYS A 479 15.63 -3.73 23.01
CA LYS A 479 14.75 -4.81 23.46
C LYS A 479 13.63 -4.29 24.37
N SER A 480 13.94 -3.35 25.26
CA SER A 480 12.96 -2.68 26.12
C SER A 480 11.93 -1.89 25.31
N LEU A 481 12.37 -1.16 24.27
CA LEU A 481 11.46 -0.45 23.36
C LEU A 481 10.50 -1.41 22.64
N HIS A 482 10.97 -2.57 22.17
CA HIS A 482 10.10 -3.58 21.58
C HIS A 482 9.00 -4.06 22.56
N ALA A 483 9.40 -4.34 23.80
CA ALA A 483 8.50 -4.86 24.84
C ALA A 483 7.44 -3.82 25.26
N GLN A 484 7.82 -2.55 25.32
CA GLN A 484 6.96 -1.47 25.83
C GLN A 484 6.06 -0.85 24.75
N HIS A 485 6.47 -0.86 23.47
CA HIS A 485 5.74 -0.21 22.39
C HIS A 485 5.16 -1.23 21.40
N LYS A 486 3.85 -1.50 21.48
CA LYS A 486 3.16 -2.50 20.64
C LYS A 486 3.13 -2.18 19.14
N ASN A 487 3.20 -0.91 18.78
CA ASN A 487 3.12 -0.45 17.39
C ASN A 487 4.51 -0.09 16.79
N LEU A 488 5.59 -0.43 17.50
CA LEU A 488 6.97 -0.16 17.08
C LEU A 488 7.67 -1.48 16.71
N VAL A 489 8.42 -1.45 15.61
CA VAL A 489 9.43 -2.45 15.27
C VAL A 489 10.77 -1.92 15.80
N ALA A 490 11.33 -2.52 16.84
CA ALA A 490 12.63 -2.14 17.38
C ALA A 490 13.66 -3.25 17.12
N VAL A 491 14.76 -2.93 16.43
CA VAL A 491 15.77 -3.91 16.00
C VAL A 491 17.16 -3.41 16.37
N ALA A 492 17.95 -4.29 16.99
CA ALA A 492 19.38 -4.04 17.21
C ALA A 492 20.12 -4.63 16.00
N LEU A 493 20.83 -3.79 15.26
CA LEU A 493 21.44 -4.14 13.98
C LEU A 493 22.96 -4.03 14.06
N HIS A 494 23.67 -5.15 13.97
CA HIS A 494 25.10 -5.17 13.73
C HIS A 494 25.36 -5.00 12.22
N PRO A 495 26.10 -3.98 11.79
CA PRO A 495 26.28 -3.69 10.37
C PRO A 495 27.37 -4.53 9.69
N GLY A 496 28.01 -5.47 10.40
CA GLY A 496 29.24 -6.12 9.97
C GLY A 496 30.48 -5.39 10.45
N TRP A 497 31.65 -5.90 10.07
CA TRP A 497 32.93 -5.22 10.33
C TRP A 497 33.37 -4.49 9.08
N VAL A 498 33.04 -3.19 9.06
CA VAL A 498 32.98 -2.39 7.83
C VAL A 498 34.23 -1.52 7.65
N GLN A 499 34.73 -1.43 6.41
CA GLN A 499 35.85 -0.61 5.96
C GLN A 499 35.56 0.90 6.08
N THR A 500 35.50 1.38 7.32
CA THR A 500 35.31 2.78 7.71
C THR A 500 36.47 3.21 8.59
N ASP A 501 36.61 4.50 8.88
CA ASP A 501 37.59 5.00 9.86
C ASP A 501 37.52 4.21 11.19
N MET A 502 36.31 3.91 11.66
CA MET A 502 36.09 3.18 12.91
C MET A 502 36.48 1.71 12.79
N GLY A 503 36.12 1.04 11.70
CA GLY A 503 36.50 -0.35 11.46
C GLY A 503 38.01 -0.52 11.31
N ASN A 504 38.66 0.38 10.58
CA ASN A 504 40.11 0.41 10.39
C ASN A 504 40.85 0.74 11.69
N TYR A 505 40.31 1.65 12.50
CA TYR A 505 40.81 1.92 13.84
C TYR A 505 40.80 0.66 14.72
N ALA A 506 39.68 -0.07 14.73
CA ALA A 506 39.57 -1.32 15.48
C ALA A 506 40.54 -2.40 14.96
N ALA A 507 40.68 -2.53 13.63
CA ALA A 507 41.65 -3.44 13.02
C ALA A 507 43.09 -3.15 13.47
N ASN A 508 43.49 -1.87 13.49
CA ASN A 508 44.80 -1.47 14.00
C ASN A 508 44.95 -1.78 15.50
N ALA A 509 43.93 -1.46 16.31
CA ALA A 509 43.98 -1.71 17.75
C ALA A 509 44.05 -3.21 18.09
N TRP A 510 43.45 -4.07 17.27
CA TRP A 510 43.49 -5.53 17.41
C TRP A 510 44.64 -6.20 16.65
N ASN A 511 45.55 -5.42 16.04
CA ASN A 511 46.64 -5.92 15.20
C ASN A 511 46.16 -6.86 14.07
N TYR A 512 44.99 -6.57 13.50
CA TYR A 512 44.39 -7.35 12.42
C TYR A 512 44.76 -6.79 11.03
N ALA A 513 45.85 -7.30 10.46
CA ALA A 513 46.46 -6.77 9.24
C ALA A 513 45.57 -6.83 7.99
N ALA A 514 44.61 -7.76 7.93
CA ALA A 514 43.71 -7.89 6.77
C ALA A 514 42.66 -6.77 6.70
N GLY A 515 42.47 -6.01 7.79
CA GLY A 515 41.46 -4.97 7.88
C GLY A 515 40.03 -5.51 7.91
N PRO A 516 39.02 -4.61 7.96
CA PRO A 516 37.62 -5.02 8.00
C PRO A 516 37.21 -5.75 6.70
N PRO A 517 36.51 -6.90 6.79
CA PRO A 517 36.15 -7.70 5.62
C PRO A 517 35.00 -7.10 4.80
N ASP A 518 34.09 -6.34 5.42
CA ASP A 518 32.90 -5.81 4.74
C ASP A 518 33.17 -4.43 4.12
N THR A 519 32.75 -4.23 2.87
CA THR A 519 32.75 -2.89 2.27
C THR A 519 31.57 -2.08 2.80
N ILE A 520 31.64 -0.75 2.67
CA ILE A 520 30.52 0.13 3.04
C ILE A 520 29.27 -0.25 2.23
N ASP A 521 29.41 -0.53 0.93
CA ASP A 521 28.28 -0.85 0.06
C ASP A 521 27.63 -2.19 0.40
N SER A 522 28.42 -3.24 0.71
CA SER A 522 27.86 -4.54 1.10
C SER A 522 27.12 -4.44 2.44
N SER A 523 27.70 -3.75 3.41
CA SER A 523 27.10 -3.48 4.72
C SER A 523 25.79 -2.69 4.60
N VAL A 524 25.80 -1.57 3.86
CA VAL A 524 24.62 -0.71 3.66
C VAL A 524 23.51 -1.45 2.95
N SER A 525 23.83 -2.21 1.89
CA SER A 525 22.86 -3.02 1.16
C SER A 525 22.19 -4.04 2.08
N GLY A 526 22.97 -4.79 2.86
CA GLY A 526 22.45 -5.75 3.84
C GLY A 526 21.61 -5.09 4.94
N CYS A 527 22.11 -4.00 5.52
CA CYS A 527 21.38 -3.22 6.52
C CYS A 527 20.01 -2.76 5.99
N LEU A 528 19.95 -2.25 4.75
CA LEU A 528 18.70 -1.81 4.15
C LEU A 528 17.74 -2.99 3.88
N GLN A 529 18.23 -4.15 3.47
CA GLN A 529 17.40 -5.34 3.34
C GLN A 529 16.75 -5.73 4.68
N VAL A 530 17.52 -5.71 5.76
CA VAL A 530 17.00 -5.96 7.11
C VAL A 530 16.01 -4.88 7.54
N ILE A 531 16.36 -3.60 7.37
CA ILE A 531 15.48 -2.47 7.75
C ILE A 531 14.16 -2.52 6.97
N ASP A 532 14.20 -2.74 5.66
CA ASP A 532 13.02 -2.79 4.80
C ASP A 532 12.14 -3.99 5.16
N GLY A 533 12.75 -5.16 5.36
CA GLY A 533 12.06 -6.41 5.69
C GLY A 533 11.63 -6.56 7.16
N ALA A 534 12.14 -5.72 8.07
CA ALA A 534 11.86 -5.85 9.50
C ALA A 534 10.36 -5.68 9.80
N SER A 535 9.80 -6.69 10.47
CA SER A 535 8.43 -6.67 10.99
C SER A 535 8.43 -6.93 12.49
N ARG A 536 7.27 -6.71 13.12
CA ARG A 536 7.11 -6.95 14.55
C ARG A 536 7.22 -8.42 14.90
N GLU A 537 6.75 -9.29 14.02
CA GLU A 537 6.65 -10.74 14.19
C GLU A 537 7.99 -11.44 13.95
N THR A 538 8.80 -10.94 13.01
CA THR A 538 9.98 -11.67 12.53
C THR A 538 11.30 -11.14 13.09
N THR A 539 11.45 -9.81 13.20
CA THR A 539 12.76 -9.18 13.46
C THR A 539 12.77 -8.32 14.73
N SER A 540 11.63 -7.75 15.12
CA SER A 540 11.58 -6.87 16.29
C SER A 540 11.98 -7.60 17.58
N GLY A 541 12.67 -6.88 18.47
CA GLY A 541 13.16 -7.40 19.74
C GLY A 541 14.41 -8.27 19.61
N LYS A 542 14.94 -8.46 18.40
CA LYS A 542 16.13 -9.27 18.13
C LYS A 542 17.37 -8.40 17.89
N PHE A 543 18.51 -9.02 18.14
CA PHE A 543 19.81 -8.54 17.71
C PHE A 543 20.20 -9.33 16.46
N VAL A 544 20.41 -8.65 15.33
CA VAL A 544 20.68 -9.27 14.03
C VAL A 544 21.83 -8.61 13.29
N THR A 545 22.49 -9.35 12.41
CA THR A 545 23.52 -8.86 11.49
C THR A 545 22.89 -8.19 10.26
N GLN A 546 23.71 -7.53 9.44
CA GLN A 546 23.39 -7.02 8.11
C GLN A 546 22.94 -8.11 7.11
N THR A 547 23.16 -9.39 7.41
CA THR A 547 22.67 -10.53 6.63
C THR A 547 21.36 -11.12 7.19
N GLY A 548 20.84 -10.55 8.28
CA GLY A 548 19.63 -11.00 8.96
C GLY A 548 19.82 -12.19 9.90
N GLN A 549 21.06 -12.63 10.12
CA GLN A 549 21.37 -13.67 11.10
C GLN A 549 21.19 -13.13 12.52
N VAL A 550 20.62 -13.93 13.41
CA VAL A 550 20.46 -13.55 14.82
C VAL A 550 21.80 -13.68 15.52
N VAL A 551 22.18 -12.64 16.25
CA VAL A 551 23.36 -12.61 17.12
C VAL A 551 22.90 -12.80 18.56
N PRO A 552 23.60 -13.63 19.36
CA PRO A 552 23.39 -13.69 20.80
C PRO A 552 23.53 -12.31 21.46
N TRP A 553 22.77 -12.02 22.51
CA TRP A 553 22.75 -10.68 23.11
C TRP A 553 24.05 -10.26 23.78
#